data_AF-A0A146KUZ2-F1
#
_entry.id   AF-A0A146KUZ2-F1
#
_cell.length_a   1.000
_cell.length_b   1.000
_cell.length_c   1.000
_cell.angle_alpha   90.00
_cell.angle_beta   90.00
_cell.angle_gamma   90.00
#
_symmetry.space_group_name_H-M   'P 1'
#
loop_
_entity.id
_entity.type
_entity.pdbx_description
1 polymer ?
#
loop_
_entity_poly.entity_id
_entity_poly.type
_entity_poly.pdbx_seq_one_letter_code
_entity_poly.pdbx_strand_id
1 'polypeptide(L)' 'AKFLSILAAAAAVKGAPIEESTIQARAVVPHDSINPWGENVPGNALGNTLKRFEPYLHIAHGCQPYSAVDGNGNT' A
#
# COMPACT_ATOMS: atom_id res chain seq x y z
N ALA A 1 -21.45 14.34 -39.29
CA ALA A 1 -20.51 13.24 -39.06
C ALA A 1 -19.30 13.65 -38.23
N LYS A 2 -18.45 14.59 -38.68
CA LYS A 2 -17.22 15.03 -37.95
C LYS A 2 -17.48 15.54 -36.51
N PHE A 3 -18.54 16.33 -36.30
CA PHE A 3 -18.91 16.83 -34.97
C PHE A 3 -19.33 15.74 -33.97
N LEU A 4 -19.98 14.66 -34.45
CA LEU A 4 -20.35 13.53 -33.59
C LEU A 4 -19.12 12.74 -33.14
N SER A 5 -18.13 12.56 -34.01
CA SER A 5 -16.86 11.88 -33.66
C SER A 5 -16.04 12.65 -32.62
N ILE A 6 -16.04 13.99 -32.67
CA ILE A 6 -15.35 14.83 -31.69
C ILE A 6 -16.02 14.70 -30.31
N LEU A 7 -17.35 14.69 -30.25
CA LEU A 7 -18.09 14.56 -29.01
C LEU A 7 -17.92 13.17 -28.37
N ALA A 8 -17.88 12.11 -29.17
CA ALA A 8 -17.64 10.75 -28.70
C ALA A 8 -16.21 10.56 -28.13
N ALA A 9 -15.19 11.19 -28.75
CA ALA A 9 -13.82 11.15 -28.24
C ALA A 9 -13.67 11.90 -26.90
N ALA A 10 -14.37 13.02 -26.70
CA ALA A 10 -14.35 13.77 -25.44
C ALA A 10 -15.00 13.00 -24.27
N ALA A 11 -16.02 12.19 -24.53
CA ALA A 11 -16.65 11.34 -23.52
C ALA A 11 -15.76 10.17 -23.08
N ALA A 12 -14.94 9.62 -23.98
CA ALA A 12 -14.01 8.54 -23.66
C ALA A 12 -12.86 8.98 -22.72
N VAL A 13 -12.45 10.25 -22.79
CA VAL A 13 -11.44 10.84 -21.87
C VAL A 13 -11.95 10.91 -20.43
N LYS A 14 -13.26 11.13 -20.22
CA LYS A 14 -13.88 11.17 -18.89
C LYS A 14 -14.04 9.79 -18.22
N GLY A 15 -14.10 8.72 -19.02
CA GLY A 15 -14.27 7.35 -18.53
C GLY A 15 -12.98 6.53 -18.48
N ALA A 16 -11.92 7.00 -19.12
CA ALA A 16 -10.60 6.42 -18.93
C ALA A 16 -10.10 6.74 -17.50
N PRO A 17 -9.40 5.83 -16.82
CA PRO A 17 -8.84 6.04 -15.48
C PRO A 17 -7.60 6.96 -15.54
N ILE A 18 -7.74 8.06 -16.29
CA ILE A 18 -6.71 9.08 -16.54
C ILE A 18 -6.96 10.35 -15.73
N GLU A 19 -8.04 10.39 -14.93
CA GLU A 19 -8.06 11.28 -13.78
C GLU A 19 -6.86 10.89 -12.91
N GLU A 20 -6.07 11.89 -12.53
CA GLU A 20 -4.90 11.91 -11.64
C GLU A 20 -5.18 11.29 -10.24
N SER A 21 -6.19 10.43 -10.09
CA SER A 21 -6.75 10.03 -8.80
C SER A 21 -7.30 8.60 -8.77
N THR A 22 -7.14 7.78 -9.81
CA THR A 22 -7.61 6.37 -9.76
C THR A 22 -6.50 5.35 -9.54
N ILE A 23 -5.29 5.58 -10.06
CA ILE A 23 -4.08 4.80 -9.75
C ILE A 23 -2.91 5.78 -9.56
N GLN A 24 -2.82 6.39 -8.37
CA GLN A 24 -1.67 7.21 -7.99
C GLN A 24 -0.59 6.34 -7.36
N ALA A 25 0.68 6.69 -7.61
CA ALA A 25 1.79 6.14 -6.84
C ALA A 25 1.58 6.51 -5.36
N ARG A 26 1.88 5.58 -4.45
CA ARG A 26 1.76 5.84 -3.01
C ARG A 26 2.88 6.79 -2.58
N ALA A 27 2.64 7.60 -1.55
CA ALA A 27 3.60 8.61 -1.15
C ALA A 27 4.86 7.95 -0.56
N VAL A 28 6.02 8.58 -0.81
CA VAL A 28 7.26 8.28 -0.10
C VAL A 28 7.34 9.19 1.11
N VAL A 29 7.47 8.62 2.31
CA VAL A 29 7.43 9.35 3.58
C VAL A 29 8.70 9.11 4.41
N PRO A 30 9.00 9.95 5.42
CA PRO A 30 10.12 9.72 6.32
C PRO A 30 10.01 8.38 7.05
N HIS A 31 11.14 7.68 7.22
CA HIS A 31 11.20 6.34 7.83
C HIS A 31 10.75 6.31 9.30
N ASP A 32 10.67 7.45 9.96
CA ASP A 32 10.26 7.63 11.35
C ASP A 32 8.83 8.19 11.50
N SER A 33 8.12 8.39 10.38
CA SER A 33 6.73 8.87 10.35
C SER A 33 5.68 7.75 10.36
N ILE A 34 6.10 6.50 10.13
CA ILE A 34 5.21 5.33 10.09
C ILE A 34 5.20 4.64 11.45
N ASN A 35 4.03 4.64 12.09
CA ASN A 35 3.84 3.94 13.36
C ASN A 35 3.81 2.41 13.18
N PRO A 36 4.33 1.64 14.15
CA PRO A 36 4.17 0.19 14.19
C PRO A 36 2.71 -0.24 14.14
N TRP A 37 2.46 -1.28 13.36
CA TRP A 37 1.17 -1.94 13.33
C TRP A 37 0.92 -2.71 14.63
N GLY A 38 -0.33 -2.70 15.09
CA GLY A 38 -0.79 -3.71 16.04
C GLY A 38 -0.67 -5.11 15.42
N GLU A 39 -0.43 -6.12 16.25
CA GLU A 39 -0.37 -7.51 15.78
C GLU A 39 -1.68 -7.90 15.09
N ASN A 40 -1.60 -8.35 13.83
CA ASN A 40 -2.75 -8.74 13.02
C ASN A 40 -2.79 -10.26 12.73
N VAL A 41 -2.04 -11.04 13.50
CA VAL A 41 -2.00 -12.49 13.36
C VAL A 41 -3.39 -13.08 13.69
N PRO A 42 -3.99 -13.89 12.79
CA PRO A 42 -5.33 -14.42 13.00
C PRO A 42 -5.47 -15.25 14.28
N GLY A 43 -6.57 -15.13 15.00
CA GLY A 43 -6.83 -15.90 16.23
C GLY A 43 -7.20 -17.39 16.01
N ASN A 44 -6.77 -18.00 14.92
CA ASN A 44 -7.13 -19.37 14.53
C ASN A 44 -5.88 -20.28 14.44
N ALA A 45 -6.06 -21.53 13.99
CA ALA A 45 -4.97 -22.50 13.90
C ALA A 45 -3.78 -21.98 13.08
N LEU A 46 -4.03 -21.26 11.97
CA LEU A 46 -2.98 -20.67 11.15
C LEU A 46 -2.18 -19.64 11.94
N GLY A 47 -2.84 -18.69 12.61
CA GLY A 47 -2.11 -17.68 13.37
C GLY A 47 -1.40 -18.24 14.60
N ASN A 48 -1.94 -19.28 15.24
CA ASN A 48 -1.23 -20.02 16.27
C ASN A 48 0.06 -20.65 15.72
N THR A 49 0.02 -21.21 14.49
CA THR A 49 1.23 -21.70 13.81
C THR A 49 2.21 -20.58 13.50
N LEU A 50 1.75 -19.42 13.01
CA LEU A 50 2.61 -18.27 12.75
C LEU A 50 3.34 -17.81 14.02
N LYS A 51 2.61 -17.57 15.12
CA LYS A 51 3.23 -17.20 16.41
C LYS A 51 4.17 -18.27 16.95
N ARG A 52 3.83 -19.54 16.76
CA ARG A 52 4.64 -20.68 17.24
C ARG A 52 6.02 -20.72 16.58
N PHE A 53 6.12 -20.32 15.32
CA PHE A 53 7.33 -20.38 14.51
C PHE A 53 7.92 -19.01 14.16
N GLU A 54 7.45 -17.95 14.81
CA GLU A 54 8.06 -16.63 14.70
C GLU A 54 9.51 -16.69 15.21
N PRO A 55 10.50 -16.24 14.42
CA PRO A 55 11.89 -16.32 14.82
C PRO A 55 12.26 -15.22 15.83
N TYR A 56 13.19 -15.54 16.73
CA TYR A 56 13.89 -14.51 17.48
C TYR A 56 14.91 -13.82 16.58
N LEU A 57 14.92 -12.50 16.59
CA LEU A 57 15.85 -11.70 15.81
C LEU A 57 16.87 -11.01 16.72
N HIS A 58 18.14 -11.34 16.56
CA HIS A 58 19.24 -10.65 17.23
C HIS A 58 19.88 -9.65 16.28
N ILE A 59 19.80 -8.35 16.61
CA ILE A 59 20.45 -7.28 15.85
C ILE A 59 21.78 -6.94 16.52
N ALA A 60 22.88 -7.48 16.00
CA ALA A 60 24.22 -7.26 16.56
C ALA A 60 24.75 -5.83 16.29
N HIS A 61 24.26 -5.18 15.24
CA HIS A 61 24.72 -3.88 14.75
C HIS A 61 23.79 -3.36 13.64
N GLY A 62 23.84 -2.05 13.36
CA GLY A 62 23.04 -1.41 12.31
C GLY A 62 21.62 -1.02 12.77
N CYS A 63 20.74 -0.82 11.79
CA CYS A 63 19.35 -0.41 12.02
C CYS A 63 18.49 -1.55 12.58
N GLN A 64 17.46 -1.18 13.35
CA GLN A 64 16.42 -2.08 13.81
C GLN A 64 15.32 -2.23 12.74
N PRO A 65 14.40 -3.20 12.87
CA PRO A 65 13.20 -3.25 12.04
C PRO A 65 12.30 -2.03 12.26
N TYR A 66 11.81 -1.42 11.18
CA TYR A 66 10.83 -0.33 11.16
C TYR A 66 9.62 -0.74 10.31
N SER A 67 8.49 -0.06 10.50
CA SER A 67 7.33 -0.28 9.64
C SER A 67 7.57 0.32 8.27
N ALA A 68 7.49 -0.52 7.24
CA ALA A 68 7.79 -0.14 5.87
C ALA A 68 6.60 0.50 5.15
N VAL A 69 5.39 0.40 5.72
CA VAL A 69 4.16 0.82 5.03
C VAL A 69 3.09 1.23 6.04
N ASP A 70 2.33 2.29 5.76
CA ASP A 70 1.18 2.72 6.55
C ASP A 70 -0.16 2.19 6.00
N GLY A 71 -1.29 2.55 6.63
CA GLY A 71 -2.62 2.08 6.21
C GLY A 71 -3.14 2.66 4.89
N ASN A 72 -2.52 3.73 4.41
CA ASN A 72 -2.75 4.28 3.07
C ASN A 72 -1.77 3.69 2.04
N GLY A 73 -0.84 2.86 2.50
CA GLY A 73 0.21 2.22 1.73
C GLY A 73 1.39 3.14 1.40
N ASN A 74 1.51 4.30 2.05
CA ASN A 74 2.71 5.12 1.91
C ASN A 74 3.91 4.36 2.49
N THR A 75 5.09 4.59 1.91
CA THR A 75 6.34 3.86 2.23
C THR A 75 7.47 4.79 2.61
#